data_AF-A0A1S3WST7-F1
#
_entry.id   AF-A0A1S3WST7-F1
#
_cell.length_a   1.000
_cell.length_b   1.000
_cell.length_c   1.000
_cell.angle_alpha   90.00
_cell.angle_beta   90.00
_cell.angle_gamma   90.00
#
_symmetry.space_group_name_H-M   'P 1'
#
loop_
_entity.id
_entity.type
_entity.pdbx_description
1 polymer ?
#
loop_
_entity_poly.entity_id
_entity_poly.type
_entity_poly.pdbx_seq_one_letter_code
_entity_poly.pdbx_strand_id
1 'polypeptide(L)'
;PPAVPNLRLQTGMRGAFGKPQGTVARVHIGQVIMSIHTKLKNKENVIEALCRAKFKFPGRQKIHIAKKWDFTKFNTDEFGDMVAEKHLIPDGCGVKYIPNHVPLDKWWALHS
;
A
#
# COMPACT_ATOMS: atom_id res chain seq x y z
N PRO A 1 -8.76 -1.96 -54.87
CA PRO A 1 -9.95 -2.21 -54.02
C PRO A 1 -10.87 -0.98 -53.98
N PRO A 2 -12.16 -1.09 -54.35
CA PRO A 2 -13.08 0.04 -54.36
C PRO A 2 -13.19 0.61 -52.94
N ALA A 3 -13.12 1.94 -52.83
CA ALA A 3 -13.24 2.66 -51.57
C ALA A 3 -14.59 2.30 -50.92
N VAL A 4 -14.52 1.62 -49.77
CA VAL A 4 -15.70 1.29 -48.97
C VAL A 4 -16.30 2.62 -48.50
N PRO A 5 -17.56 2.95 -48.84
CA PRO A 5 -18.18 4.18 -48.37
C PRO A 5 -18.18 4.16 -46.84
N ASN A 6 -17.69 5.25 -46.23
CA ASN A 6 -17.70 5.43 -44.77
C ASN A 6 -19.14 5.63 -44.27
N LEU A 7 -19.91 4.54 -44.24
CA LEU A 7 -21.25 4.51 -43.68
C LEU A 7 -21.12 4.37 -42.16
N ARG A 8 -21.53 5.41 -41.42
CA ARG A 8 -21.66 5.37 -39.95
C ARG A 8 -22.87 4.53 -39.53
N LEU A 9 -22.84 3.24 -39.82
CA LEU A 9 -23.86 2.30 -39.38
C LEU A 9 -23.57 1.82 -37.96
N GLN A 10 -24.55 1.98 -37.08
CA GLN A 10 -24.51 1.41 -35.74
C GLN A 10 -24.80 -0.10 -35.83
N THR A 11 -23.87 -0.93 -35.38
CA THR A 11 -24.01 -2.41 -35.41
C THR A 11 -24.89 -2.98 -34.28
N GLY A 12 -25.36 -2.14 -33.36
CA GLY A 12 -26.08 -2.57 -32.17
C GLY A 12 -25.21 -3.49 -31.29
N MET A 13 -25.79 -4.61 -30.84
CA MET A 13 -25.09 -5.61 -30.01
C MET A 13 -24.29 -6.65 -30.82
N ARG A 14 -24.22 -6.51 -32.15
CA ARG A 14 -23.48 -7.44 -33.01
C ARG A 14 -21.97 -7.30 -32.77
N GLY A 15 -21.33 -8.35 -32.25
CA GLY A 15 -19.89 -8.35 -31.97
C GLY A 15 -19.49 -7.51 -30.75
N ALA A 16 -20.32 -7.47 -29.70
CA ALA A 16 -20.19 -6.57 -28.56
C ALA A 16 -19.03 -6.89 -27.57
N PHE A 17 -18.03 -7.67 -27.97
CA PHE A 17 -16.83 -7.81 -27.13
C PHE A 17 -16.05 -6.49 -27.16
N GLY A 18 -15.95 -5.85 -25.99
CA GLY A 18 -15.39 -4.52 -25.85
C GLY A 18 -13.89 -4.48 -26.13
N LYS A 19 -13.42 -3.34 -26.64
CA LYS A 19 -12.00 -2.99 -26.65
C LYS A 19 -11.59 -2.50 -25.24
N PRO A 20 -10.35 -2.75 -24.79
CA PRO A 20 -9.90 -2.24 -23.50
C PRO A 20 -9.82 -0.70 -23.53
N GLN A 21 -10.51 -0.05 -22.59
CA GLN A 21 -10.55 1.42 -22.46
C GLN A 21 -9.72 1.94 -21.27
N GLY A 22 -9.53 1.13 -20.22
CA GLY A 22 -8.80 1.52 -19.02
C GLY A 22 -8.61 0.37 -18.04
N THR A 23 -7.88 0.65 -16.95
CA THR A 23 -7.57 -0.30 -15.88
C THR A 23 -8.34 0.02 -14.61
N VAL A 24 -8.64 -1.00 -13.81
CA VAL A 24 -9.31 -0.85 -12.51
C VAL A 24 -8.60 -1.69 -11.46
N ALA A 25 -8.59 -1.20 -10.21
CA ALA A 25 -8.13 -1.97 -9.06
C ALA A 25 -9.33 -2.69 -8.42
N ARG A 26 -9.18 -4.00 -8.16
CA ARG A 26 -10.17 -4.78 -7.40
C ARG A 26 -9.82 -4.70 -5.92
N VAL A 27 -10.80 -4.33 -5.09
CA VAL A 27 -10.60 -4.13 -3.65
C VAL A 27 -11.63 -4.95 -2.88
N HIS A 28 -11.19 -5.69 -1.88
CA HIS A 28 -12.05 -6.45 -0.96
C HIS A 28 -12.41 -5.65 0.29
N ILE A 29 -13.45 -6.10 1.00
CA ILE A 29 -13.85 -5.48 2.26
C ILE A 29 -12.71 -5.63 3.28
N GLY A 30 -12.30 -4.51 3.89
CA GLY A 30 -11.21 -4.47 4.86
C GLY A 30 -9.80 -4.37 4.26
N GLN A 31 -9.68 -4.37 2.93
CA GLN A 31 -8.40 -4.14 2.27
C GLN A 31 -8.00 -2.66 2.36
N VAL A 32 -6.75 -2.39 2.70
CA VAL A 32 -6.19 -1.04 2.76
C VAL A 32 -5.94 -0.54 1.34
N ILE A 33 -6.50 0.63 1.00
CA ILE A 33 -6.36 1.26 -0.33
C ILE A 33 -5.19 2.26 -0.34
N MET A 34 -5.14 3.12 0.67
CA MET A 34 -4.08 4.12 0.85
C MET A 34 -3.61 4.12 2.29
N SER A 35 -2.30 4.31 2.47
CA SER A 35 -1.66 4.39 3.78
C SER A 35 -0.63 5.51 3.77
N ILE A 36 -0.58 6.29 4.84
CA ILE A 36 0.33 7.43 4.99
C ILE A 36 1.09 7.26 6.29
N HIS A 37 2.41 7.46 6.23
CA HIS A 37 3.28 7.55 7.40
C HIS A 37 3.69 9.02 7.62
N THR A 38 3.54 9.52 8.84
CA THR A 38 3.99 10.86 9.24
C THR A 38 4.41 10.89 10.71
N LYS A 39 5.15 11.94 11.09
CA LYS A 39 5.40 12.27 12.50
C LYS A 39 4.09 12.52 13.25
N LEU A 40 4.07 12.22 14.55
CA LEU A 40 2.90 12.36 15.43
C LEU A 40 2.27 13.77 15.42
N LYS A 41 3.08 14.82 15.21
CA LYS A 41 2.63 16.21 15.15
C LYS A 41 1.59 16.47 14.05
N ASN A 42 1.62 15.72 12.96
CA ASN A 42 0.78 15.96 11.79
C ASN A 42 -0.47 15.05 11.74
N LYS A 43 -0.74 14.30 12.82
CA LYS A 43 -1.79 13.28 12.87
C LYS A 43 -3.16 13.82 12.44
N GLU A 44 -3.57 14.96 12.97
CA GLU A 44 -4.88 15.56 12.69
C GLU A 44 -5.02 15.98 11.23
N ASN A 45 -3.97 16.60 10.68
CA ASN A 45 -3.92 17.01 9.28
C ASN A 45 -4.04 15.80 8.33
N VAL A 46 -3.43 14.66 8.67
CA VAL A 46 -3.51 13.44 7.87
C VAL A 46 -4.91 12.83 7.91
N ILE A 47 -5.57 12.85 9.08
CA ILE A 47 -6.95 12.37 9.23
C ILE A 47 -7.88 13.20 8.34
N GLU A 48 -7.73 14.54 8.33
CA GLU A 48 -8.52 15.40 7.47
C GLU A 48 -8.24 15.15 5.98
N ALA A 49 -6.98 14.99 5.59
CA ALA A 49 -6.59 14.69 4.21
C ALA A 49 -7.21 13.36 3.72
N LEU A 50 -7.18 12.31 4.55
CA LEU A 50 -7.84 11.04 4.23
C LEU A 50 -9.37 11.16 4.21
N CYS A 51 -9.95 12.02 5.04
CA CYS A 51 -11.37 12.35 4.98
C CYS A 51 -11.74 13.04 3.67
N ARG A 52 -10.90 13.94 3.14
CA ARG A 52 -11.13 14.56 1.83
C ARG A 52 -10.95 13.56 0.70
N ALA A 53 -9.93 12.71 0.79
CA ALA A 53 -9.63 11.71 -0.24
C ALA A 53 -10.72 10.64 -0.34
N LYS A 54 -11.30 10.19 0.78
CA LYS A 54 -12.35 9.14 0.75
C LYS A 54 -13.60 9.56 -0.02
N PHE A 55 -13.91 10.85 -0.13
CA PHE A 55 -15.03 11.35 -0.93
C PHE A 55 -14.85 11.11 -2.44
N LYS A 56 -13.62 10.86 -2.90
CA LYS A 56 -13.33 10.52 -4.29
C LYS A 56 -13.45 9.01 -4.57
N PHE A 57 -13.58 8.19 -3.53
CA PHE A 57 -13.81 6.76 -3.67
C PHE A 57 -15.30 6.43 -3.52
N PRO A 58 -15.83 5.50 -4.33
CA PRO A 58 -17.20 5.04 -4.16
C PRO A 58 -17.37 4.26 -2.85
N GLY A 59 -18.59 4.32 -2.30
CA GLY A 59 -18.97 3.56 -1.11
C GLY A 59 -18.53 4.18 0.22
N ARG A 60 -18.53 3.37 1.29
CA ARG A 60 -18.15 3.80 2.64
C ARG A 60 -16.74 3.35 2.95
N GLN A 61 -15.83 4.30 3.14
CA GLN A 61 -14.47 4.01 3.57
C GLN A 61 -14.24 4.43 5.02
N LYS A 62 -13.47 3.61 5.74
CA LYS A 62 -13.08 3.85 7.14
C LYS A 62 -11.62 4.27 7.20
N ILE A 63 -11.35 5.28 8.03
CA ILE A 63 -10.00 5.73 8.33
C ILE A 63 -9.58 5.00 9.61
N HIS A 64 -8.43 4.33 9.55
CA HIS A 64 -7.88 3.56 10.66
C HIS A 64 -6.48 4.09 11.00
N ILE A 65 -6.20 4.24 12.29
CA ILE A 65 -4.85 4.51 12.79
C ILE A 65 -4.22 3.16 13.12
N ALA A 66 -3.13 2.83 12.43
CA ALA A 66 -2.41 1.59 12.69
C ALA A 66 -1.65 1.68 14.02
N LYS A 67 -1.57 0.55 14.74
CA LYS A 67 -0.68 0.38 15.91
C LYS A 67 0.75 -0.04 15.53
N LYS A 68 0.94 -0.35 14.25
CA LYS A 68 2.22 -0.78 13.72
C LYS A 68 3.17 0.40 13.58
N TRP A 69 4.46 0.12 13.73
CA TRP A 69 5.49 1.06 13.38
C TRP A 69 5.57 1.18 11.86
N ASP A 70 5.04 2.29 11.35
CA ASP A 70 5.11 2.67 9.94
C ASP A 70 4.55 1.59 8.99
N PHE A 71 5.28 1.29 7.91
CA PHE A 71 4.94 0.24 6.95
C PHE A 71 5.54 -1.11 7.33
N THR A 72 5.95 -1.29 8.58
CA THR A 72 6.48 -2.56 9.07
C THR A 72 5.37 -3.45 9.63
N LYS A 73 5.73 -4.69 9.93
CA LYS A 73 4.82 -5.67 10.56
C LYS A 73 4.76 -5.55 12.09
N PHE A 74 5.70 -4.81 12.69
CA PHE A 74 5.90 -4.74 14.14
C PHE A 74 5.05 -3.64 14.77
N ASN A 75 4.68 -3.81 16.04
CA ASN A 75 3.97 -2.78 16.79
C ASN A 75 4.92 -1.66 17.21
N THR A 76 4.38 -0.45 17.37
CA THR A 76 5.15 0.71 17.84
C THR A 76 5.79 0.47 19.21
N ASP A 77 5.10 -0.25 20.09
CA ASP A 77 5.55 -0.51 21.46
C ASP A 77 6.78 -1.43 21.51
N GLU A 78 6.84 -2.43 20.63
CA GLU A 78 7.93 -3.43 20.57
C GLU A 78 9.10 -2.98 19.68
N PHE A 79 8.86 -2.04 18.75
CA PHE A 79 9.83 -1.68 17.72
C PHE A 79 11.11 -1.08 18.32
N GLY A 80 10.98 -0.25 19.36
CA GLY A 80 12.12 0.35 20.05
C GLY A 80 13.04 -0.71 20.67
N ASP A 81 12.44 -1.67 21.38
CA ASP A 81 13.17 -2.76 22.04
C ASP A 81 13.87 -3.65 21.01
N MET A 82 13.17 -4.03 19.94
CA MET A 82 13.75 -4.85 18.87
C MET A 82 14.90 -4.17 18.11
N VAL A 83 14.90 -2.84 18.03
CA VAL A 83 16.03 -2.06 17.47
C VAL A 83 17.18 -2.01 18.48
N ALA A 84 16.89 -1.81 19.78
CA ALA A 84 17.90 -1.80 20.84
C ALA A 84 18.61 -3.17 20.97
N GLU A 85 17.86 -4.25 20.85
CA GLU A 85 18.36 -5.64 20.82
C GLU A 85 19.04 -6.01 19.50
N LYS A 86 19.12 -5.09 18.54
CA LYS A 86 19.71 -5.31 17.21
C LYS A 86 19.05 -6.46 16.42
N HIS A 87 17.79 -6.81 16.72
CA HIS A 87 16.99 -7.71 15.89
C HIS A 87 16.47 -7.04 14.61
N LEU A 88 16.43 -5.70 14.60
CA LEU A 88 15.98 -4.89 13.47
C LEU A 88 17.12 -3.99 12.99
N ILE A 89 17.51 -4.17 11.72
CA ILE A 89 18.47 -3.28 11.04
C ILE A 89 17.71 -2.33 10.13
N PRO A 90 17.99 -1.01 10.15
CA PRO A 90 17.44 -0.09 9.16
C PRO A 90 17.89 -0.47 7.74
N ASP A 91 16.93 -0.49 6.80
CA ASP A 91 17.16 -0.79 5.38
C ASP A 91 16.43 0.26 4.52
N GLY A 92 16.94 1.49 4.57
CA GLY A 92 16.33 2.65 3.93
C GLY A 92 14.98 3.01 4.55
N CYS A 93 13.91 2.91 3.77
CA CYS A 93 12.54 3.18 4.24
C CYS A 93 11.93 1.98 4.99
N GLY A 94 12.55 0.80 4.85
CA GLY A 94 12.14 -0.43 5.51
C GLY A 94 13.09 -0.86 6.62
N VAL A 95 12.83 -2.05 7.14
CA VAL A 95 13.62 -2.66 8.21
C VAL A 95 13.82 -4.12 7.89
N LYS A 96 15.04 -4.60 8.10
CA LYS A 96 15.40 -6.01 7.95
C LYS A 96 15.39 -6.69 9.31
N TYR A 97 14.63 -7.77 9.41
CA TYR A 97 14.59 -8.61 10.60
C TYR A 97 15.72 -9.64 10.59
N ILE A 98 16.48 -9.69 11.68
CA ILE A 98 17.51 -10.69 11.92
C ILE A 98 16.91 -11.77 12.84
N PRO A 99 16.71 -13.00 12.35
CA PRO A 99 16.29 -14.10 13.19
C PRO A 99 17.43 -14.56 14.10
N ASN A 100 17.12 -15.26 15.19
CA ASN A 100 18.12 -15.84 16.08
C ASN A 100 18.90 -17.01 15.46
N HIS A 101 18.48 -17.47 14.28
CA HIS A 101 19.10 -18.55 13.54
C HIS A 101 19.94 -18.01 12.39
N VAL A 102 21.10 -17.44 12.72
CA VAL A 102 22.14 -17.00 11.77
C VAL A 102 23.49 -17.59 12.16
N PRO A 103 24.42 -17.76 11.19
CA PRO A 103 25.79 -18.16 11.48
C PRO A 103 26.44 -17.26 12.54
N LEU A 104 27.18 -17.85 13.47
CA LEU A 104 27.71 -17.17 14.65
C LEU A 104 28.57 -15.95 14.29
N ASP A 105 29.39 -16.05 13.23
CA ASP A 105 30.23 -14.94 12.75
C ASP A 105 29.40 -13.70 12.39
N LYS A 106 28.26 -13.89 11.74
CA LYS A 106 27.35 -12.80 11.38
C LYS A 106 26.65 -12.24 12.61
N TRP A 107 26.33 -13.10 13.58
CA TRP A 107 25.72 -12.68 14.83
C TRP A 107 26.67 -11.81 15.66
N TRP A 108 27.94 -12.21 15.80
CA TRP A 108 28.99 -11.42 16.46
C TRP A 108 29.24 -10.09 15.77
N ALA A 109 29.31 -10.06 14.43
CA ALA A 109 29.51 -8.81 13.68
C ALA A 109 28.39 -7.77 13.93
N LEU A 110 27.19 -8.23 14.27
CA LEU A 110 26.06 -7.37 14.59
C LEU A 110 26.09 -6.92 16.06
N HIS A 111 26.48 -7.80 16.98
CA HIS A 111 26.39 -7.55 18.43
C HIS A 111 27.68 -7.00 19.06
N SER A 112 28.79 -6.95 18.33
CA SER A 112 29.96 -6.15 18.71
C SER A 112 29.62 -4.66 18.74
#